data_AF-A0A132GZN5-F1
#
_entry.id   AF-A0A132GZN5-F1
#
_cell.length_a   1.000
_cell.length_b   1.000
_cell.length_c   1.000
_cell.angle_alpha   90.00
_cell.angle_beta   90.00
_cell.angle_gamma   90.00
#
_symmetry.space_group_name_H-M   'P 1'
#
loop_
_entity.id
_entity.type
_entity.pdbx_description
1 polymer ?
#
loop_
_entity_poly.entity_id
_entity_poly.type
_entity_poly.pdbx_seq_one_letter_code
_entity_poly.pdbx_strand_id
1 'polypeptide(L)'
;MGMLSLSFVGFAQISKQQAIEFLSVSNLEISVGENDTISLNWYYPESFEPQNEQSLSWSIGNVYDQWGGPCAECNWSVAHRYEERDLEGLIGWKIKSVSIIPWREVDVYEIRIWKGTLENYSLVYSKVVEYPILQGWTSVAIDEDIYIENGQEYFMGYKAYAPGGYFLPMDDKPVVHNKGDLIEYNPNQGWMTTGYYYGNFMISTVLENEEDRVAKAVSDALTGYRVYRDGNMIAEIPYTFQTYFTDTEFTKGFDVEYCVTAVYGEEESEPVCATATITGVVEEHENDGVTVLPNPTNGHVHIEGAGAAEVMVYNAIGQLVKTVQDTNEIELKGWPKGMYLLRITDGEGATVTRRIVVK
;
A
#
# COMPACT_ATOMS: atom_id res chain seq x y z
N MET A 1 -25.47 -55.75 27.35
CA MET A 1 -24.12 -55.96 26.81
C MET A 1 -24.22 -55.76 25.30
N GLY A 2 -23.79 -54.69 24.66
CA GLY A 2 -23.17 -53.42 25.05
C GLY A 2 -23.19 -52.58 23.77
N MET A 3 -23.63 -51.33 23.88
CA MET A 3 -23.60 -50.32 22.81
C MET A 3 -22.17 -50.12 22.29
N LEU A 4 -22.02 -49.87 21.00
CA LEU A 4 -20.98 -48.97 20.50
C LEU A 4 -21.62 -48.02 19.48
N SER A 5 -21.74 -46.78 19.94
CA SER A 5 -22.07 -45.59 19.18
C SER A 5 -20.91 -45.23 18.25
N LEU A 6 -21.17 -44.97 16.98
CA LEU A 6 -20.31 -44.07 16.20
C LEU A 6 -20.96 -42.68 16.21
N SER A 7 -20.39 -41.80 17.01
CA SER A 7 -20.67 -40.37 17.06
C SER A 7 -20.08 -39.65 15.84
N PHE A 8 -20.90 -38.80 15.24
CA PHE A 8 -20.51 -37.76 14.29
C PHE A 8 -19.35 -36.91 14.81
N VAL A 9 -18.39 -36.59 13.93
CA VAL A 9 -17.89 -35.21 13.82
C VAL A 9 -17.63 -34.92 12.35
N GLY A 10 -18.50 -34.10 11.76
CA GLY A 10 -18.19 -33.40 10.52
C GLY A 10 -17.20 -32.28 10.83
N PHE A 11 -16.14 -32.19 10.05
CA PHE A 11 -15.46 -30.93 9.79
C PHE A 11 -15.50 -30.80 8.26
N ALA A 12 -16.57 -30.17 7.77
CA ALA A 12 -16.52 -28.78 7.35
C ALA A 12 -15.45 -28.60 6.25
N GLN A 13 -15.89 -28.80 5.00
CA GLN A 13 -15.36 -28.04 3.88
C GLN A 13 -15.40 -26.56 4.30
N ILE A 14 -14.27 -26.00 4.68
CA ILE A 14 -14.12 -24.56 4.78
C ILE A 14 -13.89 -24.09 3.35
N SER A 15 -14.98 -23.94 2.59
CA SER A 15 -14.99 -23.02 1.46
C SER A 15 -15.10 -21.61 2.04
N LYS A 16 -14.00 -21.07 2.57
CA LYS A 16 -13.87 -19.62 2.69
C LYS A 16 -13.48 -19.12 1.31
N GLN A 17 -14.50 -18.82 0.51
CA GLN A 17 -14.35 -17.77 -0.48
C GLN A 17 -14.21 -16.48 0.33
N GLN A 18 -12.99 -16.18 0.74
CA GLN A 18 -12.65 -15.01 1.53
C GLN A 18 -12.89 -13.81 0.62
N ALA A 19 -13.80 -12.92 1.02
CA ALA A 19 -14.04 -11.68 0.29
C ALA A 19 -12.71 -10.92 0.18
N ILE A 20 -12.39 -10.47 -1.03
CA ILE A 20 -11.22 -9.61 -1.26
C ILE A 20 -11.53 -8.29 -0.53
N GLU A 21 -10.85 -8.02 0.57
CA GLU A 21 -11.01 -6.78 1.33
C GLU A 21 -10.13 -5.70 0.67
N PHE A 22 -10.75 -4.65 0.12
CA PHE A 22 -10.04 -3.54 -0.51
C PHE A 22 -9.42 -2.64 0.57
N LEU A 23 -8.10 -2.44 0.51
CA LEU A 23 -7.38 -1.68 1.53
C LEU A 23 -7.79 -0.19 1.50
N SER A 24 -8.20 0.35 2.64
CA SER A 24 -8.52 1.77 2.79
C SER A 24 -7.28 2.64 2.92
N VAL A 25 -7.40 3.93 2.60
CA VAL A 25 -6.40 4.95 2.96
C VAL A 25 -6.20 5.00 4.47
N SER A 26 -5.11 5.61 4.96
CA SER A 26 -4.90 5.80 6.40
C SER A 26 -4.50 7.23 6.73
N ASN A 27 -4.55 7.58 8.02
CA ASN A 27 -4.15 8.90 8.54
C ASN A 27 -4.76 10.11 7.80
N LEU A 28 -6.09 10.11 7.58
CA LEU A 28 -6.77 11.26 7.01
C LEU A 28 -6.74 12.43 8.02
N GLU A 29 -5.95 13.45 7.69
CA GLU A 29 -5.79 14.69 8.43
C GLU A 29 -6.41 15.86 7.65
N ILE A 30 -7.15 16.72 8.35
CA ILE A 30 -7.78 17.90 7.76
C ILE A 30 -7.21 19.15 8.42
N SER A 31 -6.85 20.14 7.62
CA SER A 31 -6.40 21.45 8.07
C SER A 31 -7.14 22.58 7.37
N VAL A 32 -7.49 23.63 8.11
CA VAL A 32 -8.13 24.83 7.59
C VAL A 32 -7.05 25.91 7.43
N GLY A 33 -6.76 26.28 6.18
CA GLY A 33 -5.76 27.29 5.83
C GLY A 33 -6.30 28.72 5.86
N GLU A 34 -5.40 29.70 5.96
CA GLU A 34 -5.72 31.13 6.14
C GLU A 34 -6.53 31.77 4.98
N ASN A 35 -6.56 31.15 3.80
CA ASN A 35 -7.24 31.65 2.59
C ASN A 35 -8.59 30.97 2.32
N ASP A 36 -9.31 30.51 3.34
CA ASP A 36 -10.56 29.74 3.18
C ASP A 36 -10.35 28.49 2.31
N THR A 37 -9.30 27.74 2.64
CA THR A 37 -8.97 26.48 1.97
C THR A 37 -8.98 25.36 2.99
N ILE A 38 -9.59 24.23 2.66
CA ILE A 38 -9.47 23.01 3.45
C ILE A 38 -8.50 22.10 2.75
N SER A 39 -7.42 21.73 3.43
CA SER A 39 -6.43 20.79 2.93
C SER A 39 -6.59 19.46 3.64
N LEU A 40 -6.87 18.42 2.85
CA LEU A 40 -6.90 17.03 3.27
C LEU A 40 -5.54 16.43 2.94
N ASN A 41 -4.97 15.68 3.88
CA ASN A 41 -3.81 14.84 3.64
C ASN A 41 -4.13 13.44 4.16
N TRP A 42 -3.73 12.42 3.41
CA TRP A 42 -3.83 11.03 3.86
C TRP A 42 -2.55 10.30 3.51
N TYR A 43 -2.41 9.10 4.05
CA TYR A 43 -1.46 8.12 3.56
C TYR A 43 -2.18 7.19 2.59
N TYR A 44 -1.49 6.85 1.51
CA TYR A 44 -1.93 5.79 0.61
C TYR A 44 -2.23 4.53 1.43
N PRO A 45 -3.15 3.65 0.98
CA PRO A 45 -3.40 2.37 1.64
C PRO A 45 -2.04 1.72 1.84
N GLU A 46 -1.63 1.49 3.09
CA GLU A 46 -0.31 0.94 3.35
C GLU A 46 -0.18 -0.32 2.51
N SER A 47 0.67 -0.25 1.49
CA SER A 47 1.17 -1.45 0.88
C SER A 47 1.83 -2.18 2.03
N PHE A 48 1.28 -3.32 2.43
CA PHE A 48 2.17 -4.46 2.56
C PHE A 48 3.01 -4.39 1.29
N GLU A 49 4.27 -3.95 1.35
CA GLU A 49 5.25 -4.50 0.42
C GLU A 49 5.28 -5.94 0.87
N PRO A 50 4.48 -6.83 0.28
CA PRO A 50 4.58 -8.16 0.75
C PRO A 50 5.96 -8.57 0.25
N GLN A 51 6.80 -9.06 1.15
CA GLN A 51 7.79 -10.05 0.76
C GLN A 51 7.00 -11.28 0.31
N ASN A 52 6.12 -11.17 -0.69
CA ASN A 52 5.29 -12.27 -1.17
C ASN A 52 6.17 -13.35 -1.77
N GLU A 53 7.46 -13.07 -1.96
CA GLU A 53 8.47 -14.03 -2.32
C GLU A 53 9.64 -13.98 -1.35
N GLN A 54 10.12 -15.16 -0.96
CA GLN A 54 11.34 -15.30 -0.16
C GLN A 54 12.30 -16.24 -0.88
N SER A 55 13.55 -15.78 -1.06
CA SER A 55 14.63 -16.62 -1.59
C SER A 55 15.32 -17.38 -0.47
N LEU A 56 15.50 -18.67 -0.66
CA LEU A 56 16.24 -19.58 0.21
C LEU A 56 17.46 -20.13 -0.54
N SER A 57 18.65 -19.94 0.02
CA SER A 57 19.90 -20.47 -0.51
C SER A 57 20.94 -20.54 0.60
N TRP A 58 21.69 -21.65 0.68
CA TRP A 58 22.92 -21.71 1.46
C TRP A 58 24.15 -21.20 0.69
N SER A 59 24.00 -20.98 -0.62
CA SER A 59 25.05 -20.48 -1.49
C SER A 59 25.02 -18.95 -1.64
N ILE A 60 26.17 -18.34 -1.92
CA ILE A 60 26.29 -16.88 -2.16
C ILE A 60 26.17 -16.45 -3.63
N GLY A 61 25.85 -17.38 -4.53
CA GLY A 61 25.60 -17.08 -5.94
C GLY A 61 26.82 -16.83 -6.83
N ASN A 62 28.04 -16.91 -6.30
CA ASN A 62 29.28 -16.92 -7.09
C ASN A 62 29.91 -18.32 -7.06
N VAL A 63 30.22 -18.86 -8.25
CA VAL A 63 30.94 -20.14 -8.38
C VAL A 63 32.41 -19.93 -8.07
N TYR A 64 32.97 -20.78 -7.21
CA TYR A 64 34.40 -20.80 -6.89
C TYR A 64 35.05 -22.13 -7.23
N ASP A 65 34.38 -23.25 -6.93
CA ASP A 65 34.87 -24.60 -7.15
C ASP A 65 33.80 -25.48 -7.80
N GLN A 66 34.16 -26.72 -8.13
CA GLN A 66 33.22 -27.72 -8.64
C GLN A 66 33.46 -29.08 -7.98
N TRP A 67 32.37 -29.75 -7.59
CA TRP A 67 32.39 -31.16 -7.26
C TRP A 67 32.34 -32.02 -8.54
N GLY A 68 33.09 -33.11 -8.51
CA GLY A 68 33.32 -33.94 -9.69
C GLY A 68 34.43 -34.95 -9.53
N GLY A 69 34.53 -35.81 -10.53
CA GLY A 69 35.64 -36.75 -10.63
C GLY A 69 35.50 -37.72 -11.78
N PRO A 70 36.45 -38.67 -11.91
CA PRO A 70 36.35 -39.73 -12.90
C PRO A 70 35.18 -40.66 -12.59
N CYS A 71 34.21 -40.74 -13.50
CA CYS A 71 33.13 -41.71 -13.51
C CYS A 71 32.76 -42.00 -14.97
N ALA A 72 32.29 -43.21 -15.27
CA ALA A 72 31.79 -43.52 -16.61
C ALA A 72 30.37 -42.98 -16.82
N GLU A 73 29.54 -43.05 -15.77
CA GLU A 73 28.15 -42.59 -15.74
C GLU A 73 27.86 -41.98 -14.35
N CYS A 74 28.11 -40.69 -14.19
CA CYS A 74 27.77 -39.98 -12.95
C CYS A 74 26.29 -39.66 -12.97
N ASN A 75 25.48 -40.34 -12.15
CA ASN A 75 24.05 -40.06 -11.99
C ASN A 75 23.79 -39.48 -10.60
N TRP A 76 24.17 -38.22 -10.38
CA TRP A 76 24.31 -37.65 -9.04
C TRP A 76 23.23 -36.62 -8.77
N SER A 77 22.70 -36.60 -7.54
CA SER A 77 21.81 -35.54 -7.06
C SER A 77 22.54 -34.68 -6.04
N VAL A 78 22.27 -33.38 -6.05
CA VAL A 78 22.69 -32.44 -5.01
C VAL A 78 21.50 -31.62 -4.53
N ALA A 79 21.51 -31.22 -3.26
CA ALA A 79 20.41 -30.45 -2.70
C ALA A 79 20.86 -29.50 -1.59
N HIS A 80 20.03 -28.47 -1.38
CA HIS A 80 19.96 -27.73 -0.13
C HIS A 80 18.86 -28.33 0.72
N ARG A 81 19.18 -28.75 1.95
CA ARG A 81 18.18 -29.17 2.94
C ARG A 81 17.80 -28.00 3.85
N TYR A 82 16.51 -27.90 4.12
CA TYR A 82 15.90 -26.97 5.07
C TYR A 82 15.12 -27.79 6.10
N GLU A 83 15.52 -27.65 7.36
CA GLU A 83 14.88 -28.27 8.51
C GLU A 83 13.66 -27.43 8.93
N GLU A 84 12.79 -27.99 9.78
CA GLU A 84 11.60 -27.30 10.29
C GLU A 84 11.93 -25.89 10.82
N ARG A 85 13.02 -25.76 11.59
CA ARG A 85 13.47 -24.46 12.12
C ARG A 85 13.82 -23.45 11.04
N ASP A 86 14.39 -23.89 9.93
CA ASP A 86 14.74 -23.00 8.81
C ASP A 86 13.49 -22.49 8.07
N LEU A 87 12.35 -23.18 8.27
CA LEU A 87 11.08 -22.97 7.58
C LEU A 87 9.96 -22.45 8.50
N GLU A 88 10.22 -22.21 9.79
CA GLU A 88 9.21 -21.83 10.81
C GLU A 88 8.34 -20.63 10.38
N GLY A 89 8.90 -19.63 9.71
CA GLY A 89 8.17 -18.45 9.23
C GLY A 89 7.51 -18.59 7.86
N LEU A 90 7.64 -19.75 7.21
CA LEU A 90 7.29 -19.98 5.81
C LEU A 90 6.25 -21.09 5.63
N ILE A 91 5.68 -21.58 6.74
CA ILE A 91 4.62 -22.59 6.71
C ILE A 91 3.43 -22.05 5.89
N GLY A 92 2.95 -22.86 4.95
CA GLY A 92 1.88 -22.51 4.02
C GLY A 92 2.34 -21.76 2.77
N TRP A 93 3.61 -21.37 2.66
CA TRP A 93 4.14 -20.76 1.44
C TRP A 93 4.35 -21.81 0.36
N LYS A 94 4.12 -21.45 -0.89
CA LYS A 94 4.29 -22.31 -2.06
C LYS A 94 5.73 -22.29 -2.55
N ILE A 95 6.27 -23.43 -2.98
CA ILE A 95 7.55 -23.48 -3.69
C ILE A 95 7.30 -23.02 -5.13
N LYS A 96 7.80 -21.84 -5.48
CA LYS A 96 7.55 -21.21 -6.79
C LYS A 96 8.55 -21.64 -7.84
N SER A 97 9.84 -21.65 -7.51
CA SER A 97 10.90 -22.03 -8.44
C SER A 97 12.13 -22.56 -7.72
N VAL A 98 12.89 -23.40 -8.44
CA VAL A 98 14.26 -23.79 -8.06
C VAL A 98 15.19 -23.35 -9.18
N SER A 99 16.27 -22.70 -8.78
CA SER A 99 17.31 -22.17 -9.66
C SER A 99 18.64 -22.85 -9.38
N ILE A 100 19.38 -23.16 -10.44
CA ILE A 100 20.68 -23.84 -10.38
C ILE A 100 21.67 -23.15 -11.32
N ILE A 101 22.97 -23.42 -11.17
CA ILE A 101 23.99 -23.05 -12.16
C ILE A 101 24.50 -24.32 -12.86
N PRO A 102 24.04 -24.63 -14.08
CA PRO A 102 24.62 -25.68 -14.92
C PRO A 102 26.05 -25.31 -15.33
N TRP A 103 27.08 -26.10 -14.97
CA TRP A 103 28.48 -25.70 -15.25
C TRP A 103 28.92 -25.93 -16.70
N ARG A 104 28.48 -27.05 -17.28
CA ARG A 104 28.87 -27.49 -18.64
C ARG A 104 27.78 -28.36 -19.24
N GLU A 105 27.93 -28.71 -20.51
CA GLU A 105 27.06 -29.71 -21.13
C GLU A 105 27.24 -31.08 -20.47
N VAL A 106 26.10 -31.65 -20.07
CA VAL A 106 25.92 -33.00 -19.52
C VAL A 106 24.65 -33.58 -20.17
N ASP A 107 24.39 -34.87 -20.03
CA ASP A 107 23.25 -35.47 -20.74
C ASP A 107 21.90 -35.02 -20.16
N VAL A 108 21.82 -34.81 -18.84
CA VAL A 108 20.60 -34.35 -18.17
C VAL A 108 20.93 -33.47 -16.98
N TYR A 109 20.25 -32.31 -16.90
CA TYR A 109 19.95 -31.63 -15.64
C TYR A 109 18.46 -31.80 -15.34
N GLU A 110 18.10 -32.14 -14.11
CA GLU A 110 16.72 -32.37 -13.68
C GLU A 110 16.50 -31.77 -12.29
N ILE A 111 15.61 -30.78 -12.17
CA ILE A 111 15.20 -30.23 -10.87
C ILE A 111 14.43 -31.28 -10.10
N ARG A 112 14.71 -31.38 -8.81
CA ARG A 112 14.09 -32.33 -7.90
C ARG A 112 13.81 -31.70 -6.54
N ILE A 113 12.67 -32.06 -5.97
CA ILE A 113 12.30 -31.69 -4.59
C ILE A 113 11.99 -32.97 -3.83
N TRP A 114 12.58 -33.12 -2.65
CA TRP A 114 12.25 -34.19 -1.73
C TRP A 114 11.67 -33.63 -0.43
N LYS A 115 10.78 -34.41 0.20
CA LYS A 115 10.12 -34.10 1.47
C LYS A 115 10.36 -35.22 2.49
N GLY A 116 10.63 -34.86 3.74
CA GLY A 116 10.90 -35.78 4.86
C GLY A 116 12.32 -35.62 5.40
N THR A 117 12.75 -36.43 6.38
CA THR A 117 14.06 -36.29 7.03
C THR A 117 15.18 -37.03 6.28
N LEU A 118 16.44 -36.87 6.69
CA LEU A 118 17.58 -37.62 6.12
C LEU A 118 17.39 -39.14 6.19
N GLU A 119 16.71 -39.65 7.22
CA GLU A 119 16.42 -41.06 7.42
C GLU A 119 15.17 -41.54 6.66
N ASN A 120 14.24 -40.63 6.36
CA ASN A 120 12.96 -40.97 5.73
C ASN A 120 12.45 -39.81 4.88
N TYR A 121 12.85 -39.77 3.62
CA TYR A 121 12.45 -38.78 2.62
C TYR A 121 11.82 -39.45 1.40
N SER A 122 11.05 -38.67 0.64
CA SER A 122 10.42 -39.08 -0.61
C SER A 122 10.55 -37.98 -1.66
N LEU A 123 10.72 -38.37 -2.92
CA LEU A 123 10.71 -37.42 -4.05
C LEU A 123 9.27 -36.95 -4.28
N VAL A 124 9.05 -35.65 -4.25
CA VAL A 124 7.73 -35.03 -4.44
C VAL A 124 7.62 -34.23 -5.73
N TYR A 125 8.74 -33.92 -6.39
CA TYR A 125 8.76 -33.23 -7.68
C TYR A 125 9.98 -33.61 -8.51
N SER A 126 9.82 -33.68 -9.83
CA SER A 126 10.92 -33.91 -10.78
C SER A 126 10.62 -33.27 -12.13
N LYS A 127 11.54 -32.47 -12.66
CA LYS A 127 11.39 -31.83 -13.98
C LYS A 127 12.72 -31.64 -14.68
N VAL A 128 12.82 -32.13 -15.92
CA VAL A 128 14.01 -31.94 -16.76
C VAL A 128 14.18 -30.45 -17.08
N VAL A 129 15.41 -29.96 -17.01
CA VAL A 129 15.76 -28.58 -17.35
C VAL A 129 15.91 -28.48 -18.87
N GLU A 130 14.93 -27.86 -19.52
CA GLU A 130 15.01 -27.55 -20.95
C GLU A 130 15.89 -26.30 -21.17
N TYR A 131 16.86 -26.39 -22.08
CA TYR A 131 17.73 -25.27 -22.48
C TYR A 131 18.50 -24.59 -21.32
N PRO A 132 19.37 -25.31 -20.59
CA PRO A 132 20.13 -24.73 -19.48
C PRO A 132 21.05 -23.59 -19.93
N ILE A 133 21.08 -22.51 -19.14
CA ILE A 133 22.06 -21.43 -19.27
C ILE A 133 23.35 -21.89 -18.60
N LEU A 134 24.35 -22.27 -19.40
CA LEU A 134 25.64 -22.71 -18.87
C LEU A 134 26.37 -21.55 -18.18
N GLN A 135 26.96 -21.84 -17.00
CA GLN A 135 27.68 -20.92 -16.12
C GLN A 135 26.87 -19.69 -15.69
N GLY A 136 25.54 -19.77 -15.80
CA GLY A 136 24.60 -18.77 -15.33
C GLY A 136 23.45 -19.41 -14.58
N TRP A 137 22.67 -18.59 -13.88
CA TRP A 137 21.46 -19.06 -13.21
C TRP A 137 20.41 -19.49 -14.22
N THR A 138 20.00 -20.75 -14.12
CA THR A 138 18.83 -21.30 -14.81
C THR A 138 17.74 -21.50 -13.78
N SER A 139 16.61 -20.81 -13.95
CA SER A 139 15.45 -20.91 -13.06
C SER A 139 14.36 -21.76 -13.69
N VAL A 140 13.81 -22.70 -12.91
CA VAL A 140 12.72 -23.57 -13.33
C VAL A 140 11.52 -23.35 -12.41
N ALA A 141 10.39 -22.99 -13.00
CA ALA A 141 9.13 -22.89 -12.28
C ALA A 141 8.62 -24.27 -11.87
N ILE A 142 8.10 -24.35 -10.63
CA ILE A 142 7.41 -25.52 -10.11
C ILE A 142 5.94 -25.40 -10.52
N ASP A 143 5.48 -26.34 -11.36
CA ASP A 143 4.13 -26.38 -11.92
C ASP A 143 3.16 -27.26 -11.11
N GLU A 144 3.61 -27.76 -9.97
CA GLU A 144 2.80 -28.46 -8.98
C GLU A 144 2.59 -27.60 -7.72
N ASP A 145 1.43 -27.77 -7.08
CA ASP A 145 1.09 -27.08 -5.85
C ASP A 145 1.77 -27.75 -4.65
N ILE A 146 3.01 -27.34 -4.38
CA ILE A 146 3.81 -27.82 -3.25
C ILE A 146 3.98 -26.70 -2.23
N TYR A 147 3.36 -26.86 -1.07
CA TYR A 147 3.43 -25.92 0.04
C TYR A 147 4.35 -26.42 1.14
N ILE A 148 4.96 -25.51 1.87
CA ILE A 148 5.75 -25.82 3.06
C ILE A 148 4.80 -26.27 4.19
N GLU A 149 4.94 -27.51 4.61
CA GLU A 149 4.12 -28.12 5.67
C GLU A 149 4.79 -28.00 7.04
N ASN A 150 3.98 -27.78 8.08
CA ASN A 150 4.46 -27.76 9.46
C ASN A 150 5.07 -29.12 9.87
N GLY A 151 6.23 -29.10 10.53
CA GLY A 151 6.91 -30.33 10.95
C GLY A 151 7.56 -31.14 9.82
N GLN A 152 7.67 -30.59 8.62
CA GLN A 152 8.35 -31.24 7.49
C GLN A 152 9.70 -30.57 7.20
N GLU A 153 10.59 -31.36 6.60
CA GLU A 153 11.84 -30.89 6.01
C GLU A 153 11.77 -31.02 4.49
N TYR A 154 12.49 -30.16 3.79
CA TYR A 154 12.54 -30.15 2.34
C TYR A 154 13.97 -30.10 1.83
N PHE A 155 14.19 -30.79 0.72
CA PHE A 155 15.45 -30.85 0.01
C PHE A 155 15.19 -30.28 -1.37
N MET A 156 15.76 -29.11 -1.66
CA MET A 156 15.59 -28.41 -2.93
C MET A 156 16.88 -28.60 -3.73
N GLY A 157 16.79 -29.16 -4.93
CA GLY A 157 18.00 -29.44 -5.67
C GLY A 157 17.80 -29.94 -7.08
N TYR A 158 18.81 -30.64 -7.56
CA TYR A 158 18.82 -31.18 -8.90
C TYR A 158 19.65 -32.44 -9.01
N LYS A 159 19.30 -33.24 -10.01
CA LYS A 159 20.12 -34.33 -10.52
C LYS A 159 20.90 -33.84 -11.75
N ALA A 160 22.13 -34.31 -11.88
CA ALA A 160 22.92 -34.22 -13.10
C ALA A 160 23.39 -35.62 -13.54
N TYR A 161 23.24 -35.91 -14.83
CA TYR A 161 23.81 -37.10 -15.45
C TYR A 161 24.94 -36.71 -16.42
N ALA A 162 26.17 -37.16 -16.17
CA ALA A 162 27.34 -36.80 -16.98
C ALA A 162 28.34 -37.96 -17.16
N PRO A 163 29.06 -38.03 -18.30
CA PRO A 163 30.13 -39.00 -18.52
C PRO A 163 31.46 -38.50 -17.93
N GLY A 164 31.52 -38.33 -16.60
CA GLY A 164 32.74 -37.93 -15.88
C GLY A 164 32.90 -36.44 -15.61
N GLY A 165 34.03 -36.07 -14.98
CA GLY A 165 34.50 -34.69 -14.86
C GLY A 165 33.91 -33.89 -13.70
N TYR A 166 34.13 -32.57 -13.74
CA TYR A 166 33.68 -31.60 -12.74
C TYR A 166 32.53 -30.76 -13.30
N PHE A 167 31.35 -30.88 -12.69
CA PHE A 167 30.10 -30.37 -13.26
C PHE A 167 29.06 -29.89 -12.23
N LEU A 168 29.35 -30.03 -10.93
CA LEU A 168 28.48 -29.57 -9.84
C LEU A 168 29.13 -28.36 -9.17
N PRO A 169 28.79 -27.12 -9.55
CA PRO A 169 29.47 -25.95 -9.03
C PRO A 169 29.13 -25.68 -7.56
N MET A 170 30.08 -25.08 -6.86
CA MET A 170 30.03 -24.75 -5.43
C MET A 170 30.58 -23.34 -5.19
N ASP A 171 30.17 -22.71 -4.09
CA ASP A 171 30.73 -21.43 -3.65
C ASP A 171 32.01 -21.60 -2.81
N ASP A 172 32.58 -20.48 -2.33
CA ASP A 172 33.82 -20.45 -1.53
C ASP A 172 33.57 -20.30 -0.02
N LYS A 173 32.30 -20.35 0.40
CA LYS A 173 31.92 -20.02 1.78
C LYS A 173 32.03 -21.24 2.69
N PRO A 174 32.18 -21.02 4.01
CA PRO A 174 32.09 -22.10 4.97
C PRO A 174 30.81 -22.89 4.71
N VAL A 175 30.98 -24.19 4.50
CA VAL A 175 29.85 -25.09 4.25
C VAL A 175 28.85 -25.04 5.40
N VAL A 176 27.57 -24.96 5.05
CA VAL A 176 26.48 -25.23 5.99
C VAL A 176 26.27 -26.73 6.02
N HIS A 177 27.08 -27.41 6.83
CA HIS A 177 27.18 -28.86 6.83
C HIS A 177 25.84 -29.56 7.11
N ASN A 178 25.56 -30.64 6.38
CA ASN A 178 24.29 -31.38 6.37
C ASN A 178 23.10 -30.58 5.80
N LYS A 179 23.37 -29.43 5.18
CA LYS A 179 22.33 -28.58 4.56
C LYS A 179 22.71 -28.18 3.14
N GLY A 180 23.77 -27.37 2.96
CA GLY A 180 24.15 -26.81 1.66
C GLY A 180 25.07 -27.70 0.81
N ASP A 181 25.56 -28.80 1.38
CA ASP A 181 26.55 -29.71 0.79
C ASP A 181 26.04 -31.13 0.55
N LEU A 182 24.72 -31.30 0.48
CA LEU A 182 24.15 -32.62 0.31
C LEU A 182 24.37 -33.15 -1.11
N ILE A 183 24.89 -34.37 -1.19
CA ILE A 183 25.10 -35.12 -2.42
C ILE A 183 24.65 -36.57 -2.27
N GLU A 184 24.02 -37.10 -3.30
CA GLU A 184 23.66 -38.50 -3.47
C GLU A 184 24.28 -39.01 -4.79
N TYR A 185 25.15 -40.01 -4.72
CA TYR A 185 25.89 -40.51 -5.90
C TYR A 185 25.08 -41.41 -6.84
N ASN A 186 23.95 -41.94 -6.39
CA ASN A 186 22.97 -42.59 -7.27
C ASN A 186 21.58 -42.48 -6.64
N PRO A 187 20.51 -42.37 -7.44
CA PRO A 187 19.16 -42.25 -6.91
C PRO A 187 18.82 -43.32 -5.86
N ASN A 188 18.34 -42.87 -4.69
CA ASN A 188 17.89 -43.68 -3.56
C ASN A 188 19.01 -44.47 -2.84
N GLN A 189 20.25 -43.96 -2.85
CA GLN A 189 21.35 -44.52 -2.06
C GLN A 189 21.62 -43.76 -0.75
N GLY A 190 20.91 -42.66 -0.51
CA GLY A 190 21.04 -41.88 0.71
C GLY A 190 21.92 -40.65 0.53
N TRP A 191 21.61 -39.61 1.29
CA TRP A 191 22.32 -38.34 1.29
C TRP A 191 23.62 -38.44 2.08
N MET A 192 24.65 -37.82 1.53
CA MET A 192 25.94 -37.62 2.18
C MET A 192 26.36 -36.16 2.04
N THR A 193 27.47 -35.80 2.67
CA THR A 193 28.06 -34.47 2.60
C THR A 193 29.41 -34.50 1.90
N THR A 194 29.77 -33.42 1.21
CA THR A 194 31.10 -33.28 0.60
C THR A 194 32.20 -33.05 1.64
N GLY A 195 31.83 -32.67 2.87
CA GLY A 195 32.74 -32.44 4.00
C GLY A 195 33.17 -30.98 4.17
N TYR A 196 33.83 -30.68 5.29
CA TYR A 196 34.13 -29.31 5.76
C TYR A 196 35.06 -28.46 4.87
N TYR A 197 35.65 -29.03 3.83
CA TYR A 197 36.66 -28.36 3.00
C TYR A 197 36.10 -27.80 1.69
N TYR A 198 34.80 -27.96 1.45
CA TYR A 198 34.12 -27.51 0.22
C TYR A 198 33.06 -26.46 0.56
N GLY A 199 32.45 -25.87 -0.48
CA GLY A 199 31.40 -24.87 -0.32
C GLY A 199 29.99 -25.45 -0.28
N ASN A 200 29.01 -24.61 -0.56
CA ASN A 200 27.61 -25.00 -0.76
C ASN A 200 27.33 -25.11 -2.26
N PHE A 201 26.52 -26.09 -2.66
CA PHE A 201 26.12 -26.24 -4.06
C PHE A 201 25.33 -25.03 -4.56
N MET A 202 25.49 -24.65 -5.83
CA MET A 202 24.80 -23.48 -6.41
C MET A 202 23.32 -23.77 -6.66
N ILE A 203 22.51 -23.56 -5.63
CA ILE A 203 21.06 -23.77 -5.64
C ILE A 203 20.41 -22.57 -4.96
N SER A 204 19.30 -22.09 -5.49
CA SER A 204 18.45 -21.09 -4.88
C SER A 204 16.99 -21.43 -5.13
N THR A 205 16.15 -21.34 -4.11
CA THR A 205 14.72 -21.63 -4.18
C THR A 205 13.94 -20.37 -3.88
N VAL A 206 12.91 -20.08 -4.68
CA VAL A 206 11.97 -19.00 -4.37
C VAL A 206 10.69 -19.63 -3.85
N LEU A 207 10.29 -19.23 -2.64
CA LEU A 207 8.96 -19.48 -2.10
C LEU A 207 8.07 -18.28 -2.35
N GLU A 208 6.76 -18.51 -2.48
CA GLU A 208 5.75 -17.48 -2.66
C GLU A 208 4.62 -17.62 -1.63
N ASN A 209 4.26 -16.53 -0.97
CA ASN A 209 3.04 -16.44 -0.17
C ASN A 209 1.86 -16.09 -1.09
N GLU A 210 0.99 -17.06 -1.35
CA GLU A 210 -0.16 -16.87 -2.24
C GLU A 210 -1.24 -15.94 -1.64
N GLU A 211 -1.35 -15.83 -0.31
CA GLU A 211 -2.29 -14.90 0.34
C GLU A 211 -1.85 -13.44 0.12
N ASP A 212 -0.54 -13.18 0.20
CA ASP A 212 0.05 -11.87 -0.03
C ASP A 212 0.10 -11.47 -1.53
N ARG A 213 0.09 -12.46 -2.45
CA ARG A 213 -0.03 -12.20 -3.89
C ARG A 213 -1.37 -11.54 -4.23
N VAL A 214 -2.45 -11.93 -3.56
CA VAL A 214 -3.77 -11.31 -3.75
C VAL A 214 -3.74 -9.87 -3.24
N ALA A 215 -3.13 -9.60 -2.08
CA ALA A 215 -2.95 -8.25 -1.55
C ALA A 215 -2.10 -7.36 -2.49
N LYS A 216 -1.03 -7.90 -3.08
CA LYS A 216 -0.23 -7.21 -4.10
C LYS A 216 -1.00 -6.92 -5.38
N ALA A 217 -1.78 -7.88 -5.88
CA ALA A 217 -2.63 -7.68 -7.05
C ALA A 217 -3.73 -6.64 -6.79
N VAL A 218 -4.25 -6.57 -5.56
CA VAL A 218 -5.15 -5.50 -5.11
C VAL A 218 -4.41 -4.16 -5.07
N SER A 219 -3.19 -4.10 -4.53
CA SER A 219 -2.36 -2.88 -4.56
C SER A 219 -2.02 -2.41 -5.98
N ASP A 220 -1.71 -3.32 -6.91
CA ASP A 220 -1.45 -3.01 -8.33
C ASP A 220 -2.72 -2.55 -9.06
N ALA A 221 -3.90 -2.90 -8.53
CA ALA A 221 -5.19 -2.45 -9.04
C ALA A 221 -5.62 -1.08 -8.49
N LEU A 222 -4.84 -0.44 -7.61
CA LEU A 222 -5.12 0.90 -7.10
C LEU A 222 -5.04 1.91 -8.26
N THR A 223 -6.19 2.41 -8.69
CA THR A 223 -6.32 3.31 -9.84
C THR A 223 -6.55 4.76 -9.43
N GLY A 224 -6.80 5.05 -8.16
CA GLY A 224 -6.95 6.42 -7.65
C GLY A 224 -7.61 6.52 -6.28
N TYR A 225 -8.13 7.71 -5.99
CA TYR A 225 -8.85 8.05 -4.76
C TYR A 225 -10.12 8.82 -5.10
N ARG A 226 -11.18 8.65 -4.31
CA ARG A 226 -12.37 9.52 -4.34
C ARG A 226 -12.48 10.28 -3.04
N VAL A 227 -12.79 11.57 -3.16
CA VAL A 227 -12.97 12.47 -2.03
C VAL A 227 -14.43 12.86 -1.94
N TYR A 228 -14.99 12.74 -0.74
CA TYR A 228 -16.37 13.02 -0.42
C TYR A 228 -16.46 14.14 0.61
N ARG A 229 -17.50 14.95 0.49
CA ARG A 229 -17.90 15.97 1.47
C ARG A 229 -19.37 15.83 1.78
N ASP A 230 -19.70 15.61 3.06
CA ASP A 230 -21.05 15.35 3.56
C ASP A 230 -21.79 14.29 2.71
N GLY A 231 -21.07 13.21 2.37
CA GLY A 231 -21.55 12.10 1.55
C GLY A 231 -21.60 12.33 0.03
N ASN A 232 -21.31 13.54 -0.47
CA ASN A 232 -21.28 13.83 -1.90
C ASN A 232 -19.85 13.76 -2.44
N MET A 233 -19.63 13.07 -3.56
CA MET A 233 -18.31 13.04 -4.20
C MET A 233 -17.97 14.43 -4.76
N ILE A 234 -16.81 14.96 -4.39
CA ILE A 234 -16.31 16.27 -4.84
C ILE A 234 -15.05 16.17 -5.71
N ALA A 235 -14.34 15.04 -5.67
CA ALA A 235 -13.20 14.81 -6.54
C ALA A 235 -12.94 13.32 -6.78
N GLU A 236 -12.40 13.02 -7.97
CA GLU A 236 -11.74 11.75 -8.29
C GLU A 236 -10.30 12.06 -8.70
N ILE A 237 -9.35 11.49 -7.98
CA ILE A 237 -7.92 11.73 -8.13
C ILE A 237 -7.32 10.45 -8.72
N PRO A 238 -6.88 10.43 -9.99
CA PRO A 238 -6.24 9.25 -10.55
C PRO A 238 -4.96 8.93 -9.77
N TYR A 239 -4.57 7.65 -9.77
CA TYR A 239 -3.41 7.21 -9.01
C TYR A 239 -2.16 7.99 -9.41
N THR A 240 -1.71 8.80 -8.47
CA THR A 240 -0.45 9.53 -8.46
C THR A 240 0.07 9.48 -7.03
N PHE A 241 1.36 9.70 -6.81
CA PHE A 241 1.91 9.81 -5.45
C PHE A 241 1.39 11.02 -4.65
N GLN A 242 0.38 11.73 -5.16
CA GLN A 242 -0.28 12.84 -4.47
C GLN A 242 -1.36 12.27 -3.54
N THR A 243 -1.12 12.37 -2.23
CA THR A 243 -2.06 11.97 -1.18
C THR A 243 -2.61 13.18 -0.43
N TYR A 244 -2.96 14.22 -1.19
CA TYR A 244 -3.55 15.44 -0.68
C TYR A 244 -4.63 15.97 -1.62
N PHE A 245 -5.59 16.70 -1.07
CA PHE A 245 -6.64 17.40 -1.81
C PHE A 245 -6.93 18.74 -1.17
N THR A 246 -7.27 19.74 -1.98
CA THR A 246 -7.66 21.07 -1.49
C THR A 246 -9.07 21.39 -1.93
N ASP A 247 -9.96 21.62 -0.95
CA ASP A 247 -11.32 22.10 -1.16
C ASP A 247 -11.38 23.62 -0.92
N THR A 248 -12.01 24.32 -1.87
CA THR A 248 -12.23 25.78 -1.84
C THR A 248 -13.70 26.15 -1.93
N GLU A 249 -14.60 25.18 -2.14
CA GLU A 249 -16.02 25.42 -2.45
C GLU A 249 -16.93 24.95 -1.31
N PHE A 250 -16.55 25.24 -0.06
CA PHE A 250 -17.27 24.81 1.14
C PHE A 250 -18.05 25.94 1.82
N THR A 251 -19.05 25.56 2.63
CA THR A 251 -19.85 26.49 3.42
C THR A 251 -19.22 26.71 4.79
N LYS A 252 -18.97 27.97 5.17
CA LYS A 252 -18.41 28.33 6.48
C LYS A 252 -19.45 28.22 7.60
N GLY A 253 -18.99 28.05 8.83
CA GLY A 253 -19.84 28.11 10.02
C GLY A 253 -20.52 26.79 10.41
N PHE A 254 -20.23 25.70 9.71
CA PHE A 254 -20.72 24.36 10.00
C PHE A 254 -19.55 23.39 10.15
N ASP A 255 -19.79 22.31 10.89
CA ASP A 255 -18.93 21.13 10.85
C ASP A 255 -19.13 20.44 9.51
N VAL A 256 -18.04 20.08 8.86
CA VAL A 256 -18.05 19.40 7.55
C VAL A 256 -17.33 18.07 7.70
N GLU A 257 -17.96 17.00 7.22
CA GLU A 257 -17.35 15.68 7.17
C GLU A 257 -16.71 15.44 5.81
N TYR A 258 -15.43 15.07 5.83
CA TYR A 258 -14.74 14.60 4.64
C TYR A 258 -14.42 13.12 4.77
N CYS A 259 -14.65 12.37 3.69
CA CYS A 259 -14.25 10.99 3.58
C CYS A 259 -13.38 10.78 2.34
N VAL A 260 -12.42 9.86 2.44
CA VAL A 260 -11.58 9.45 1.31
C VAL A 260 -11.64 7.93 1.19
N THR A 261 -11.84 7.44 -0.04
CA THR A 261 -11.76 6.02 -0.41
C THR A 261 -10.62 5.78 -1.38
N ALA A 262 -10.05 4.58 -1.35
CA ALA A 262 -9.15 4.09 -2.39
C ALA A 262 -9.97 3.39 -3.49
N VAL A 263 -9.63 3.64 -4.75
CA VAL A 263 -10.34 3.10 -5.91
C VAL A 263 -9.53 1.97 -6.55
N TYR A 264 -10.16 0.81 -6.72
CA TYR A 264 -9.56 -0.39 -7.30
C TYR A 264 -10.31 -0.80 -8.57
N GLY A 265 -9.94 -0.23 -9.71
CA GLY A 265 -10.70 -0.40 -10.96
C GLY A 265 -12.07 0.28 -10.88
N GLU A 266 -13.14 -0.51 -10.78
CA GLU A 266 -14.53 -0.01 -10.66
C GLU A 266 -15.05 0.03 -9.21
N GLU A 267 -14.32 -0.58 -8.26
CA GLU A 267 -14.74 -0.73 -6.85
C GLU A 267 -14.03 0.26 -5.91
N GLU A 268 -14.56 0.45 -4.71
CA GLU A 268 -14.00 1.33 -3.66
C GLU A 268 -13.72 0.57 -2.36
N SER A 269 -12.71 1.02 -1.61
CA SER A 269 -12.50 0.60 -0.21
C SER A 269 -13.57 1.12 0.74
N GLU A 270 -13.59 0.61 1.97
CA GLU A 270 -14.29 1.28 3.06
C GLU A 270 -13.77 2.73 3.22
N PRO A 271 -14.65 3.71 3.48
CA PRO A 271 -14.27 5.12 3.59
C PRO A 271 -13.55 5.40 4.91
N VAL A 272 -12.52 6.24 4.85
CA VAL A 272 -11.94 6.87 6.04
C VAL A 272 -12.42 8.30 6.12
N CYS A 273 -13.06 8.64 7.24
CA CYS A 273 -13.70 9.94 7.42
C CYS A 273 -13.07 10.73 8.58
N ALA A 274 -13.05 12.05 8.43
CA ALA A 274 -12.68 13.00 9.46
C ALA A 274 -13.55 14.26 9.36
N THR A 275 -13.79 14.93 10.48
CA THR A 275 -14.60 16.15 10.54
C THR A 275 -13.73 17.37 10.75
N ALA A 276 -14.02 18.44 10.01
CA ALA A 276 -13.42 19.75 10.22
C ALA A 276 -14.46 20.76 10.71
N THR A 277 -14.16 21.44 11.81
CA THR A 277 -14.96 22.57 12.28
C THR A 277 -14.48 23.85 11.62
N ILE A 278 -15.33 24.42 10.78
CA ILE A 278 -14.99 25.62 10.01
C ILE A 278 -15.49 26.84 10.79
N THR A 279 -14.61 27.41 11.62
CA THR A 279 -14.90 28.64 12.35
C THR A 279 -14.82 29.83 11.39
N GLY A 280 -15.96 30.18 10.80
CA GLY A 280 -16.14 31.39 10.02
C GLY A 280 -17.48 32.01 10.38
N VAL A 281 -17.50 33.34 10.49
CA VAL A 281 -18.78 34.07 10.50
C VAL A 281 -19.34 33.92 9.08
N VAL A 282 -20.53 33.33 8.97
CA VAL A 282 -21.32 33.44 7.75
C VAL A 282 -21.60 34.93 7.58
N GLU A 283 -20.85 35.63 6.72
CA GLU A 283 -21.36 36.88 6.17
C GLU A 283 -22.46 36.47 5.20
N GLU A 284 -23.65 36.28 5.75
CA GLU A 284 -24.88 36.21 4.98
C GLU A 284 -25.02 37.57 4.32
N HIS A 285 -24.52 37.70 3.08
CA HIS A 285 -24.99 38.75 2.21
C HIS A 285 -26.44 38.39 1.87
N GLU A 286 -27.37 38.73 2.77
CA GLU A 286 -28.75 38.95 2.36
C GLU A 286 -28.67 39.91 1.17
N ASN A 287 -29.11 39.46 0.01
CA ASN A 287 -29.22 40.29 -1.17
C ASN A 287 -30.43 41.21 -0.97
N ASP A 288 -30.32 42.10 0.03
CA ASP A 288 -31.31 43.09 0.44
C ASP A 288 -31.40 44.26 -0.56
N GLY A 289 -30.61 44.21 -1.65
CA GLY A 289 -30.56 45.22 -2.69
C GLY A 289 -29.82 46.50 -2.32
N VAL A 290 -29.34 46.65 -1.07
CA VAL A 290 -28.70 47.86 -0.56
C VAL A 290 -27.19 47.81 -0.76
N THR A 291 -26.66 48.78 -1.50
CA THR A 291 -25.22 48.91 -1.75
C THR A 291 -24.71 50.26 -1.26
N VAL A 292 -23.44 50.29 -0.83
CA VAL A 292 -22.80 51.50 -0.28
C VAL A 292 -21.50 51.74 -1.02
N LEU A 293 -21.38 52.90 -1.66
CA LEU A 293 -20.33 53.19 -2.63
C LEU A 293 -19.86 54.65 -2.60
N PRO A 294 -18.59 54.94 -2.95
CA PRO A 294 -17.52 53.97 -3.15
C PRO A 294 -17.05 53.37 -1.82
N ASN A 295 -16.69 52.08 -1.83
CA ASN A 295 -15.96 51.44 -0.74
C ASN A 295 -14.71 50.77 -1.32
N PRO A 296 -13.48 51.18 -0.97
CA PRO A 296 -13.14 52.25 -0.01
C PRO A 296 -13.50 53.68 -0.49
N THR A 297 -13.75 54.59 0.46
CA THR A 297 -14.09 56.00 0.21
C THR A 297 -12.96 56.97 0.60
N ASN A 298 -12.93 58.15 -0.03
CA ASN A 298 -12.10 59.29 0.37
C ASN A 298 -12.89 60.35 1.17
N GLY A 299 -14.15 60.08 1.52
CA GLY A 299 -14.98 60.96 2.34
C GLY A 299 -16.45 60.98 1.94
N HIS A 300 -16.77 60.95 0.65
CA HIS A 300 -18.17 60.96 0.20
C HIS A 300 -18.66 59.52 -0.01
N VAL A 301 -19.82 59.17 0.57
CA VAL A 301 -20.42 57.83 0.49
C VAL A 301 -21.90 57.96 0.15
N HIS A 302 -22.33 57.24 -0.88
CA HIS A 302 -23.71 57.14 -1.35
C HIS A 302 -24.28 55.75 -1.06
N ILE A 303 -25.57 55.71 -0.72
CA ILE A 303 -26.36 54.48 -0.52
C ILE A 303 -27.32 54.30 -1.69
N GLU A 304 -27.21 53.18 -2.41
CA GLU A 304 -28.17 52.76 -3.44
C GLU A 304 -29.05 51.62 -2.93
N GLY A 305 -30.27 51.51 -3.46
CA GLY A 305 -31.16 50.38 -3.19
C GLY A 305 -32.08 50.50 -1.96
N ALA A 306 -31.90 51.54 -1.13
CA ALA A 306 -32.83 51.90 -0.06
C ALA A 306 -32.97 53.42 0.08
N GLY A 307 -34.16 53.88 0.49
CA GLY A 307 -34.36 55.26 0.95
C GLY A 307 -34.07 55.34 2.45
N ALA A 308 -32.86 55.77 2.81
CA ALA A 308 -32.42 55.78 4.19
C ALA A 308 -33.16 56.86 5.01
N ALA A 309 -33.98 56.41 5.96
CA ALA A 309 -34.61 57.28 6.96
C ALA A 309 -33.61 57.63 8.07
N GLU A 310 -32.75 56.67 8.46
CA GLU A 310 -31.67 56.88 9.41
C GLU A 310 -30.44 56.06 9.08
N VAL A 311 -29.25 56.63 9.22
CA VAL A 311 -27.98 55.92 9.15
C VAL A 311 -27.15 56.22 10.39
N MET A 312 -26.84 55.17 11.16
CA MET A 312 -25.93 55.22 12.30
C MET A 312 -24.55 54.72 11.87
N VAL A 313 -23.51 55.53 12.10
CA VAL A 313 -22.11 55.24 11.76
C VAL A 313 -21.36 54.85 13.03
N TYR A 314 -20.76 53.68 13.06
CA TYR A 314 -19.96 53.17 14.16
C TYR A 314 -18.49 53.07 13.76
N ASN A 315 -17.56 53.36 14.67
CA ASN A 315 -16.14 53.10 14.46
C ASN A 315 -15.79 51.60 14.67
N ALA A 316 -14.54 51.22 14.39
CA ALA A 316 -14.08 49.84 14.50
C ALA A 316 -14.18 49.21 15.90
N ILE A 317 -14.35 50.01 16.98
CA ILE A 317 -14.55 49.50 18.34
C ILE A 317 -16.03 49.52 18.77
N GLY A 318 -16.96 49.76 17.83
CA GLY A 318 -18.41 49.69 18.06
C GLY A 318 -19.02 50.95 18.68
N GLN A 319 -18.28 52.06 18.78
CA GLN A 319 -18.83 53.33 19.28
C GLN A 319 -19.59 54.05 18.17
N LEU A 320 -20.81 54.51 18.46
CA LEU A 320 -21.58 55.37 17.58
C LEU A 320 -20.89 56.73 17.46
N VAL A 321 -20.50 57.10 16.25
CA VAL A 321 -19.74 58.33 15.96
C VAL A 321 -20.53 59.36 15.15
N LYS A 322 -21.61 58.95 14.46
CA LYS A 322 -22.51 59.87 13.74
C LYS A 322 -23.86 59.23 13.48
N THR A 323 -24.90 60.06 13.46
CA THR A 323 -26.24 59.71 12.95
C THR A 323 -26.60 60.68 11.83
N VAL A 324 -27.13 60.16 10.74
CA VAL A 324 -27.61 60.91 9.56
C VAL A 324 -29.06 60.51 9.33
N GLN A 325 -29.93 61.46 8.96
CA GLN A 325 -31.36 61.19 8.77
C GLN A 325 -31.82 61.71 7.41
N ASP A 326 -32.80 61.02 6.82
CA ASP A 326 -33.50 61.38 5.58
C ASP A 326 -32.57 61.69 4.38
N THR A 327 -31.46 60.95 4.25
CA THR A 327 -30.53 61.09 3.12
C THR A 327 -29.73 59.82 2.87
N ASN A 328 -29.43 59.56 1.60
CA ASN A 328 -28.56 58.49 1.15
C ASN A 328 -27.08 58.92 1.02
N GLU A 329 -26.75 60.15 1.43
CA GLU A 329 -25.40 60.70 1.34
C GLU A 329 -24.77 60.85 2.71
N ILE A 330 -23.54 60.36 2.87
CA ILE A 330 -22.77 60.42 4.11
C ILE A 330 -21.41 61.06 3.83
N GLU A 331 -21.15 62.17 4.53
CA GLU A 331 -19.87 62.86 4.51
C GLU A 331 -18.95 62.40 5.65
N LEU A 332 -17.77 61.91 5.28
CA LEU A 332 -16.71 61.36 6.11
C LEU A 332 -15.35 62.00 5.78
N LYS A 333 -15.29 63.03 4.91
CA LYS A 333 -14.02 63.70 4.59
C LYS A 333 -13.35 64.24 5.85
N GLY A 334 -12.07 63.93 6.00
CA GLY A 334 -11.27 64.33 7.16
C GLY A 334 -11.44 63.42 8.39
N TRP A 335 -12.21 62.34 8.29
CA TRP A 335 -12.31 61.34 9.36
C TRP A 335 -11.03 60.49 9.43
N PRO A 336 -10.71 59.91 10.61
CA PRO A 336 -9.61 58.98 10.74
C PRO A 336 -9.72 57.83 9.73
N LYS A 337 -8.58 57.47 9.12
CA LYS A 337 -8.50 56.32 8.21
C LYS A 337 -8.82 55.05 8.98
N GLY A 338 -9.68 54.20 8.43
CA GLY A 338 -10.07 52.97 9.11
C GLY A 338 -11.43 52.44 8.69
N MET A 339 -11.84 51.37 9.37
CA MET A 339 -13.12 50.70 9.16
C MET A 339 -14.24 51.36 9.96
N TYR A 340 -15.39 51.50 9.31
CA TYR A 340 -16.64 51.93 9.93
C TYR A 340 -17.78 50.97 9.54
N LEU A 341 -18.76 50.84 10.43
CA LEU A 341 -20.00 50.10 10.17
C LEU A 341 -21.15 51.11 10.05
N LEU A 342 -21.94 50.98 8.99
CA LEU A 342 -23.17 51.72 8.79
C LEU A 342 -24.34 50.82 9.12
N ARG A 343 -25.18 51.22 10.06
CA ARG A 343 -26.52 50.64 10.25
C ARG A 343 -27.52 51.57 9.58
N ILE A 344 -28.13 51.12 8.51
CA ILE A 344 -29.06 51.87 7.66
C ILE A 344 -30.46 51.37 7.97
N THR A 345 -31.37 52.28 8.30
CA THR A 345 -32.78 52.01 8.58
C THR A 345 -33.63 52.74 7.54
N ASP A 346 -34.54 52.04 6.88
CA ASP A 346 -35.47 52.65 5.92
C ASP A 346 -36.74 53.21 6.59
N GLY A 347 -37.63 53.82 5.80
CA GLY A 347 -38.88 54.41 6.29
C GLY A 347 -39.92 53.39 6.78
N GLU A 348 -39.74 52.11 6.47
CA GLU A 348 -40.59 51.00 6.94
C GLU A 348 -40.03 50.36 8.23
N GLY A 349 -38.83 50.77 8.65
CA GLY A 349 -38.13 50.31 9.85
C GLY A 349 -37.24 49.09 9.63
N ALA A 350 -37.04 48.65 8.38
CA ALA A 350 -36.09 47.58 8.07
C ALA A 350 -34.66 48.10 8.22
N THR A 351 -33.78 47.29 8.81
CA THR A 351 -32.40 47.68 9.09
C THR A 351 -31.38 46.77 8.43
N VAL A 352 -30.41 47.35 7.74
CA VAL A 352 -29.28 46.65 7.11
C VAL A 352 -27.95 47.19 7.65
N THR A 353 -26.94 46.33 7.76
CA THR A 353 -25.57 46.74 8.14
C THR A 353 -24.60 46.63 6.96
N ARG A 354 -23.76 47.65 6.78
CA ARG A 354 -22.74 47.71 5.72
C ARG A 354 -21.40 48.19 6.27
N ARG A 355 -20.33 47.48 5.93
CA ARG A 355 -18.95 47.88 6.26
C ARG A 355 -18.40 48.81 5.20
N ILE A 356 -17.76 49.90 5.62
CA ILE A 356 -17.03 50.83 4.75
C ILE A 356 -15.61 51.09 5.26
N VAL A 357 -14.69 51.42 4.35
CA VAL A 357 -13.30 51.77 4.66
C VAL A 357 -13.00 53.20 4.20
N VAL A 358 -12.55 54.06 5.12
CA VAL A 358 -12.10 55.43 4.82
C VAL A 358 -10.58 55.43 4.61
N LYS A 359 -10.13 55.97 3.46
CA LYS A 359 -8.73 55.97 3.02
C LYS A 359 -7.88 57.14 3.47
#